data_AF-A0A3C1WEX9-F1
#
_entry.id   AF-A0A3C1WEX9-F1
#
_cell.length_a   1.000
_cell.length_b   1.000
_cell.length_c   1.000
_cell.angle_alpha   90.00
_cell.angle_beta   90.00
_cell.angle_gamma   90.00
#
_symmetry.space_group_name_H-M   'P 1'
#
loop_
_entity.id
_entity.type
_entity.pdbx_description
1 polymer ?
#
loop_
_entity_poly.entity_id
_entity_poly.type
_entity_poly.pdbx_seq_one_letter_code
_entity_poly.pdbx_strand_id
1 'polypeptide(L)'
;MSPKIGLKFSVQGEAVLSRQKSSTNIAKKASFVVLLAFLGCQEGHYTPDGEFVNLYVELKLASVASAQDPSKANEVRRAILAQHRMTPAEFHENFVRLANHPNAWKNFQEQVVTRMDALQKQGKGAK
;
A
#
# COMPACT_ATOMS: atom_id res chain seq x y z
N MET A 1 39.47 17.23 20.28
CA MET A 1 39.90 15.91 19.75
C MET A 1 38.75 15.36 18.91
N SER A 2 38.90 15.37 17.59
CA SER A 2 37.89 14.91 16.63
C SER A 2 38.59 14.00 15.62
N PRO A 3 38.11 12.77 15.37
CA PRO A 3 38.73 11.92 14.35
C PRO A 3 38.30 12.34 12.95
N LYS A 4 39.29 12.60 12.09
CA LYS A 4 39.15 12.80 10.65
C LYS A 4 38.96 11.43 9.98
N ILE A 5 37.79 11.19 9.40
CA ILE A 5 37.51 10.00 8.58
C ILE A 5 37.93 10.33 7.14
N GLY A 6 38.97 9.66 6.65
CA GLY A 6 39.39 9.76 5.26
C GLY A 6 38.58 8.81 4.37
N LEU A 7 37.74 9.36 3.50
CA LEU A 7 37.15 8.63 2.37
C LEU A 7 38.12 8.70 1.19
N LYS A 8 38.76 7.58 0.85
CA LYS A 8 39.50 7.41 -0.40
C LYS A 8 38.51 7.08 -1.52
N PHE A 9 38.40 7.97 -2.49
CA PHE A 9 37.85 7.66 -3.81
C PHE A 9 38.85 6.77 -4.57
N SER A 10 38.37 5.62 -5.04
CA SER A 10 39.09 4.78 -6.01
C SER A 10 38.25 4.70 -7.28
N VAL A 11 38.70 5.40 -8.32
CA VAL A 11 38.22 5.34 -9.69
C VAL A 11 39.36 4.74 -10.51
N GLN A 12 39.18 3.52 -11.02
CA GLN A 12 39.69 3.04 -12.31
C GLN A 12 39.55 1.52 -12.39
N GLY A 13 38.99 1.06 -13.50
CA GLY A 13 38.89 -0.35 -13.84
C GLY A 13 38.41 -0.46 -15.28
N GLU A 14 39.33 -0.22 -16.22
CA GLU A 14 39.16 -0.49 -17.64
C GLU A 14 38.81 -1.97 -17.87
N ALA A 15 37.83 -2.24 -18.73
CA ALA A 15 37.61 -3.56 -19.30
C ALA A 15 37.74 -3.44 -20.82
N VAL A 16 38.93 -3.78 -21.31
CA VAL A 16 39.25 -3.91 -22.73
C VAL A 16 38.67 -5.21 -23.28
N LEU A 17 38.02 -5.06 -24.44
CA LEU A 17 37.45 -6.05 -25.36
C LEU A 17 38.03 -7.46 -25.26
N SER A 18 37.18 -8.42 -24.92
CA SER A 18 37.39 -9.83 -25.25
C SER A 18 36.84 -10.11 -26.65
N ARG A 19 37.79 -10.45 -27.53
CA ARG A 19 37.65 -10.81 -28.93
C ARG A 19 36.96 -12.18 -29.07
N GLN A 20 35.66 -12.19 -29.33
CA GLN A 20 34.94 -13.44 -29.62
C GLN A 20 34.97 -13.72 -31.14
N LYS A 21 35.76 -14.73 -31.51
CA LYS A 21 35.90 -15.26 -32.86
C LYS A 21 34.56 -15.74 -33.41
N SER A 22 34.36 -15.37 -34.68
CA SER A 22 33.42 -15.94 -35.64
C SER A 22 33.42 -17.46 -35.64
N SER A 23 32.23 -18.05 -35.58
CA SER A 23 31.94 -19.32 -36.24
C SER A 23 30.47 -19.33 -36.65
N THR A 24 30.21 -18.89 -37.88
CA THR A 24 28.95 -19.04 -38.58
C THR A 24 28.61 -20.52 -38.73
N ASN A 25 27.65 -21.00 -37.96
CA ASN A 25 26.88 -22.20 -38.27
C ASN A 25 25.41 -21.80 -38.33
N ILE A 26 24.93 -21.67 -39.57
CA ILE A 26 23.53 -21.42 -39.91
C ILE A 26 22.78 -22.71 -39.58
N ALA A 27 22.26 -22.80 -38.36
CA ALA A 27 21.32 -23.85 -37.96
C ALA A 27 19.91 -23.27 -37.95
N LYS A 28 19.18 -23.58 -39.03
CA LYS A 28 17.74 -23.41 -39.15
C LYS A 28 17.04 -24.11 -37.98
N LYS A 29 16.64 -23.37 -36.94
CA LYS A 29 15.48 -23.68 -36.09
C LYS A 29 14.84 -22.37 -35.66
N ALA A 30 13.73 -22.07 -36.32
CA ALA A 30 12.79 -21.05 -35.88
C ALA A 30 12.29 -21.38 -34.47
N SER A 31 11.89 -20.32 -33.77
CA SER A 31 10.96 -20.35 -32.64
C SER A 31 11.54 -20.82 -31.30
N PHE A 32 12.07 -19.88 -30.50
CA PHE A 32 11.79 -19.74 -29.05
C PHE A 32 12.51 -18.50 -28.46
N VAL A 33 12.21 -17.29 -28.95
CA VAL A 33 12.76 -16.02 -28.38
C VAL A 33 11.66 -15.04 -27.94
N VAL A 34 10.44 -15.53 -27.67
CA VAL A 34 9.38 -14.67 -27.12
C VAL A 34 8.66 -15.39 -25.98
N LEU A 35 9.40 -15.78 -24.95
CA LEU A 35 8.80 -16.24 -23.68
C LEU A 35 9.55 -15.72 -22.46
N LEU A 36 10.08 -14.49 -22.54
CA LEU A 36 10.68 -13.77 -21.40
C LEU A 36 10.16 -12.33 -21.28
N ALA A 37 9.10 -11.96 -22.01
CA ALA A 37 8.49 -10.64 -21.96
C ALA A 37 7.28 -10.52 -21.00
N PHE A 38 6.99 -11.56 -20.20
CA PHE A 38 5.86 -11.57 -19.25
C PHE A 38 6.25 -11.56 -17.78
N LEU A 39 7.49 -11.16 -17.45
CA LEU A 39 7.79 -10.55 -16.15
C LEU A 39 7.62 -9.02 -16.27
N GLY A 40 6.52 -8.60 -16.90
CA GLY A 40 6.03 -7.26 -16.69
C GLY A 40 5.65 -7.17 -15.21
N CYS A 41 6.28 -6.24 -14.49
CA CYS A 41 5.81 -5.77 -13.21
C CYS A 41 4.30 -5.51 -13.32
N GLN A 42 3.46 -6.46 -12.88
CA GLN A 42 2.16 -6.06 -12.36
C GLN A 42 2.49 -5.28 -11.10
N GLU A 43 2.65 -3.96 -11.24
CA GLU A 43 2.30 -3.06 -10.15
C GLU A 43 0.84 -3.36 -9.84
N GLY A 44 0.62 -4.28 -8.90
CA GLY A 44 -0.71 -4.61 -8.44
C GLY A 44 -1.33 -3.32 -7.92
N HIS A 45 -2.36 -2.83 -8.61
CA HIS A 45 -3.11 -1.68 -8.15
C HIS A 45 -3.82 -2.07 -6.86
N TYR A 46 -3.21 -1.80 -5.72
CA TYR A 46 -3.85 -1.98 -4.43
C TYR A 46 -5.08 -1.08 -4.37
N THR A 47 -6.24 -1.71 -4.15
CA THR A 47 -7.50 -1.01 -3.89
C THR A 47 -8.00 -1.48 -2.52
N PRO A 48 -8.20 -0.57 -1.56
CA PRO A 48 -8.78 -0.93 -0.27
C PRO A 48 -10.16 -1.52 -0.46
N ASP A 49 -10.46 -2.59 0.27
CA ASP A 49 -11.77 -3.20 0.24
C ASP A 49 -12.83 -2.27 0.87
N GLY A 50 -14.08 -2.44 0.44
CA GLY A 50 -15.18 -1.59 0.89
C GLY A 50 -15.55 -1.77 2.37
N GLU A 51 -15.26 -2.94 2.96
CA GLU A 51 -15.53 -3.24 4.37
C GLU A 51 -14.56 -2.49 5.28
N PHE A 52 -13.27 -2.45 4.93
CA PHE A 52 -12.23 -1.70 5.60
C PHE A 52 -12.52 -0.20 5.56
N VAL A 53 -13.03 0.32 4.44
CA VAL A 53 -13.49 1.72 4.37
C VAL A 53 -14.65 1.97 5.33
N ASN A 54 -15.66 1.09 5.37
CA ASN A 54 -16.80 1.20 6.29
C ASN A 54 -16.32 1.19 7.75
N LEU A 55 -15.50 0.21 8.10
CA LEU A 55 -14.89 0.07 9.42
C LEU A 55 -14.11 1.33 9.82
N TYR A 56 -13.28 1.86 8.91
CA TYR A 56 -12.54 3.10 9.17
C TYR A 56 -13.46 4.28 9.48
N VAL A 57 -14.54 4.43 8.70
CA VAL A 57 -15.55 5.48 8.89
C VAL A 57 -16.23 5.34 10.26
N GLU A 58 -16.69 4.14 10.61
CA GLU A 58 -17.34 3.86 11.90
C GLU A 58 -16.40 4.14 13.08
N LEU A 59 -15.15 3.69 13.00
CA LEU A 59 -14.14 3.95 14.04
C LEU A 59 -13.86 5.44 14.19
N LYS A 60 -13.83 6.20 13.08
CA LYS A 60 -13.67 7.66 13.11
C LYS A 60 -14.86 8.35 13.76
N LEU A 61 -16.09 7.98 13.39
CA LEU A 61 -17.30 8.53 13.99
C LEU A 61 -17.38 8.22 15.49
N ALA A 62 -17.10 6.99 15.89
CA ALA A 62 -17.06 6.58 17.29
C ALA A 62 -16.01 7.34 18.10
N SER A 63 -14.84 7.57 17.50
CA SER A 63 -13.76 8.34 18.14
C SER A 63 -14.15 9.80 18.36
N VAL A 64 -14.86 10.42 17.41
CA VAL A 64 -15.39 11.78 17.56
C VAL A 64 -16.51 11.82 18.60
N ALA A 65 -17.44 10.87 18.56
CA ALA A 65 -18.58 10.81 19.48
C ALA A 65 -18.16 10.56 20.94
N SER A 66 -17.07 9.82 21.14
CA SER A 66 -16.57 9.45 22.47
C SER A 66 -15.33 10.26 22.88
N ALA A 67 -15.05 11.39 22.23
CA ALA A 67 -13.82 12.17 22.44
C ALA A 67 -13.60 12.62 23.90
N GLN A 68 -14.68 12.76 24.69
CA GLN A 68 -14.63 13.19 26.08
C GLN A 68 -14.47 12.03 27.09
N ASP A 69 -14.61 10.78 26.66
CA ASP A 69 -14.51 9.59 27.52
C ASP A 69 -13.64 8.52 26.86
N PRO A 70 -12.32 8.50 27.16
CA PRO A 70 -11.38 7.55 26.59
C PRO A 70 -11.71 6.08 26.93
N SER A 71 -12.27 5.81 28.10
CA SER A 71 -12.64 4.45 28.52
C SER A 71 -13.77 3.93 27.66
N LYS A 72 -14.82 4.72 27.47
CA LYS A 72 -15.93 4.42 26.56
C LYS A 72 -15.47 4.36 25.11
N ALA A 73 -14.57 5.25 24.68
CA ALA A 73 -14.01 5.22 23.33
C ALA A 73 -13.29 3.90 23.02
N ASN A 74 -12.56 3.35 23.99
CA ASN A 74 -11.88 2.06 23.84
C ASN A 74 -12.86 0.88 23.77
N GLU A 75 -13.92 0.91 24.58
CA GLU A 75 -14.99 -0.11 24.55
C GLU A 75 -15.70 -0.11 23.20
N VAL A 76 -16.15 1.05 22.73
CA VAL A 76 -16.84 1.19 21.43
C VAL A 76 -15.92 0.78 20.29
N ARG A 77 -14.63 1.16 20.33
CA ARG A 77 -13.66 0.73 19.32
C ARG A 77 -13.56 -0.79 19.23
N ARG A 78 -13.49 -1.48 20.36
CA ARG A 78 -13.44 -2.95 20.42
C ARG A 78 -14.73 -3.58 19.90
N ALA A 79 -15.88 -3.01 20.26
CA ALA A 79 -17.17 -3.50 19.79
C ALA A 79 -17.30 -3.39 18.26
N ILE A 80 -16.93 -2.25 17.67
CA ILE A 80 -16.95 -2.05 16.22
C ILE A 80 -16.00 -3.03 15.52
N LEU A 81 -14.76 -3.16 16.00
CA LEU A 81 -13.80 -4.11 15.44
C LEU A 81 -14.34 -5.56 15.46
N ALA A 82 -14.98 -5.96 16.57
CA ALA A 82 -15.60 -7.27 16.69
C ALA A 82 -16.79 -7.47 15.72
N GLN A 83 -17.60 -6.44 15.49
CA GLN A 83 -18.71 -6.48 14.51
C GLN A 83 -18.21 -6.76 13.08
N HIS A 84 -17.07 -6.16 12.72
CA HIS A 84 -16.40 -6.36 11.43
C HIS A 84 -15.48 -7.59 11.42
N ARG A 85 -15.48 -8.41 12.47
CA ARG A 85 -14.62 -9.60 12.64
C ARG A 85 -13.14 -9.30 12.42
N MET A 86 -12.69 -8.12 12.81
CA MET A 86 -11.32 -7.65 12.62
C MET A 86 -10.68 -7.37 13.98
N THR A 87 -9.44 -7.82 14.16
CA THR A 87 -8.63 -7.49 15.34
C THR A 87 -7.95 -6.13 15.18
N PRO A 88 -7.50 -5.50 16.28
CA PRO A 88 -6.71 -4.27 16.19
C PRO A 88 -5.43 -4.41 15.34
N ALA A 89 -4.79 -5.59 15.36
CA ALA A 89 -3.58 -5.87 14.59
C ALA A 89 -3.88 -5.93 13.09
N GLU A 90 -4.93 -6.65 12.67
CA GLU A 90 -5.34 -6.72 11.26
C GLU A 90 -5.77 -5.35 10.72
N PHE A 91 -6.49 -4.57 11.52
CA PHE A 91 -6.83 -3.19 11.14
C PHE A 91 -5.56 -2.36 10.92
N HIS A 92 -4.59 -2.46 11.82
CA HIS A 92 -3.31 -1.76 11.70
C HIS A 92 -2.55 -2.20 10.44
N GLU A 93 -2.49 -3.49 10.14
CA GLU A 93 -1.87 -4.02 8.93
C GLU A 93 -2.54 -3.48 7.65
N ASN A 94 -3.87 -3.45 7.60
CA ASN A 94 -4.60 -2.87 6.47
C ASN A 94 -4.32 -1.38 6.32
N PHE A 95 -4.24 -0.65 7.43
CA PHE A 95 -3.88 0.77 7.41
C PHE A 95 -2.44 0.99 6.93
N VAL A 96 -1.47 0.19 7.40
CA VAL A 96 -0.07 0.25 6.94
C VAL A 96 0.03 -0.12 5.47
N ARG A 97 -0.72 -1.13 5.02
CA ARG A 97 -0.79 -1.51 3.60
C ARG A 97 -1.29 -0.33 2.76
N LEU A 98 -2.36 0.35 3.18
CA LEU A 98 -2.84 1.55 2.52
C LEU A 98 -1.79 2.67 2.50
N ALA A 99 -1.10 2.91 3.61
CA ALA A 99 -0.05 3.94 3.70
C ALA A 99 1.13 3.65 2.73
N ASN A 100 1.43 2.38 2.48
CA ASN A 100 2.47 1.96 1.53
C ASN A 100 2.04 2.04 0.05
N HIS A 101 0.78 2.36 -0.23
CA HIS A 101 0.24 2.48 -1.59
C HIS A 101 -0.36 3.88 -1.79
N PRO A 102 0.45 4.93 -2.02
CA PRO A 102 -0.02 6.32 -2.08
C PRO A 102 -1.05 6.56 -3.19
N ASN A 103 -0.96 5.82 -4.30
CA ASN A 103 -1.91 5.89 -5.41
C ASN A 103 -3.34 5.46 -5.00
N ALA A 104 -3.47 4.63 -3.97
CA ALA A 104 -4.74 4.17 -3.44
C ALA A 104 -5.39 5.17 -2.47
N TRP A 105 -4.61 6.11 -1.94
CA TRP A 105 -5.06 7.05 -0.90
C TRP A 105 -6.18 7.97 -1.38
N LYS A 106 -6.08 8.47 -2.62
CA LYS A 106 -7.10 9.35 -3.19
C LYS A 106 -8.47 8.67 -3.25
N ASN A 107 -8.52 7.47 -3.82
CA ASN A 107 -9.75 6.69 -3.92
C ASN A 107 -10.30 6.34 -2.53
N PHE A 108 -9.43 5.94 -1.60
CA PHE A 108 -9.81 5.70 -0.21
C PHE A 108 -10.48 6.94 0.41
N GLN A 109 -9.89 8.13 0.28
CA GLN A 109 -10.45 9.37 0.82
C GLN A 109 -11.80 9.72 0.19
N GLU A 110 -11.94 9.62 -1.13
CA GLU A 110 -13.20 9.86 -1.84
C GLU A 110 -14.31 8.93 -1.32
N GLN A 111 -13.99 7.66 -1.11
CA GLN A 111 -14.90 6.67 -0.55
C GLN A 111 -15.28 6.95 0.91
N VAL A 112 -14.32 7.39 1.74
CA VAL A 112 -14.57 7.81 3.14
C VAL A 112 -15.50 9.02 3.18
N VAL A 113 -15.22 10.06 2.38
CA VAL A 113 -16.04 11.29 2.32
C VAL A 113 -17.46 10.95 1.89
N THR A 114 -17.62 10.15 0.83
CA THR A 114 -18.93 9.75 0.32
C THR A 114 -19.78 9.06 1.38
N ARG A 115 -19.18 8.15 2.17
CA ARG A 115 -19.88 7.43 3.25
C ARG A 115 -20.20 8.33 4.44
N MET A 116 -19.29 9.21 4.83
CA MET A 116 -19.51 10.20 5.88
C MET A 116 -20.67 11.14 5.52
N ASP A 117 -20.71 11.63 4.29
CA ASP A 117 -21.78 12.50 3.78
C ASP A 117 -23.13 11.78 3.75
N ALA A 118 -23.15 10.51 3.34
CA ALA A 118 -24.36 9.70 3.35
C ALA A 118 -24.94 9.55 4.77
N LEU A 119 -24.08 9.25 5.76
CA LEU A 119 -24.48 9.13 7.16
C LEU A 119 -25.00 10.46 7.73
N GLN A 120 -24.36 11.58 7.40
CA GLN A 120 -24.84 12.91 7.80
C GLN A 120 -26.21 13.25 7.19
N LYS A 121 -26.47 12.87 5.94
CA LYS A 121 -27.76 13.09 5.28
C LYS A 121 -28.86 12.24 5.93
N GLN A 122 -28.58 10.98 6.24
CA GLN A 122 -29.53 10.10 6.93
C GLN A 122 -29.90 10.63 8.32
N GLY A 123 -28.92 11.11 9.10
CA GLY A 123 -29.18 11.71 10.41
C GLY A 123 -29.98 13.01 10.38
N LYS A 124 -29.98 13.74 9.25
CA LYS A 124 -30.78 14.97 9.06
C LYS A 124 -32.20 14.71 8.57
N GLY A 125 -32.45 13.62 7.86
CA GLY A 125 -33.78 13.22 7.37
C GLY A 125 -34.64 12.47 8.40
N ALA A 126 -34.07 12.10 9.54
CA ALA A 126 -34.75 11.39 10.63
C ALA A 126 -35.33 12.33 11.71
N LYS A 127 -35.60 13.60 11.38
CA LYS A 127 -36.25 14.58 12.26
C LYS A 127 -37.59 15.03 11.68
#